data_AF-A0A842R2J6-F1
#
_entry.id   AF-A0A842R2J6-F1
#
_cell.length_a   1.000
_cell.length_b   1.000
_cell.length_c   1.000
_cell.angle_alpha   90.00
_cell.angle_beta   90.00
_cell.angle_gamma   90.00
#
_symmetry.space_group_name_H-M   'P 1'
#
loop_
_entity.id
_entity.type
_entity.pdbx_description
1 polymer ?
#
loop_
_entity_poly.entity_id
_entity_poly.type
_entity_poly.pdbx_seq_one_letter_code
_entity_poly.pdbx_strand_id
1 'polypeptide(L)'
;MLEQEPEIAEIVTAGEISDEVDYAVAMFLANERGFGLTACQPHLVKTKDGKQLVMMSIDSTFRGDDNNIYGYGEVGKLYLDPENNFEVVYCSPTGEIDEKREELMETAEPQQRPRGKY
;
A
#
# COMPACT_ATOMS: atom_id res chain seq x y z
N MET A 1 2.91 -13.49 7.98
CA MET A 1 1.99 -13.03 6.93
C MET A 1 0.96 -14.11 6.63
N LEU A 2 -0.28 -13.69 6.41
CA LEU A 2 -1.41 -14.50 5.95
C LEU A 2 -1.19 -14.90 4.49
N GLU A 3 -1.64 -16.10 4.14
CA GLU A 3 -1.54 -16.62 2.76
C GLU A 3 -2.63 -16.07 1.84
N GLN A 4 -3.73 -15.54 2.42
CA GLN A 4 -4.89 -15.05 1.68
C GLN A 4 -5.22 -13.62 2.13
N GLU A 5 -5.77 -12.83 1.19
CA GLU A 5 -6.22 -11.48 1.50
C GLU A 5 -7.37 -11.54 2.52
N PRO A 6 -7.33 -10.72 3.59
CA PRO A 6 -8.43 -10.64 4.55
C PRO A 6 -9.75 -10.21 3.89
N GLU A 7 -10.83 -10.94 4.16
CA GLU A 7 -12.17 -10.53 3.72
C GLU A 7 -12.70 -9.38 4.58
N ILE A 8 -12.86 -8.20 3.97
CA ILE A 8 -13.35 -7.00 4.65
C ILE A 8 -14.87 -6.99 4.74
N ALA A 9 -15.38 -6.80 5.95
CA ALA A 9 -16.81 -6.61 6.22
C ALA A 9 -17.21 -5.13 6.15
N GLU A 10 -16.33 -4.23 6.63
CA GLU A 10 -16.62 -2.81 6.74
C GLU A 10 -15.34 -1.97 6.67
N ILE A 11 -15.42 -0.82 5.99
CA ILE A 11 -14.42 0.26 6.09
C ILE A 11 -14.91 1.21 7.19
N VAL A 12 -14.14 1.31 8.27
CA VAL A 12 -14.52 2.05 9.48
C VAL A 12 -14.21 3.54 9.32
N THR A 13 -12.97 3.88 8.98
CA THR A 13 -12.55 5.28 8.77
C THR A 13 -11.28 5.36 7.94
N ALA A 14 -11.14 6.44 7.17
CA ALA A 14 -9.85 6.88 6.65
C ALA A 14 -9.02 7.53 7.77
N GLY A 15 -7.70 7.55 7.62
CA GLY A 15 -6.80 8.18 8.57
C GLY A 15 -5.46 8.56 7.96
N GLU A 16 -4.48 8.75 8.84
CA GLU A 16 -3.05 8.91 8.55
C GLU A 16 -2.29 7.98 9.49
N ILE A 17 -1.09 7.57 9.11
CA ILE A 17 -0.19 6.78 9.95
C ILE A 17 0.95 7.66 10.48
N SER A 18 1.63 7.24 11.54
CA SER A 18 2.81 7.97 12.01
C SER A 18 3.99 7.77 11.06
N ASP A 19 4.90 8.75 11.02
CA ASP A 19 6.14 8.67 10.23
C ASP A 19 6.95 7.39 10.52
N GLU A 20 6.90 6.88 11.77
CA GLU A 20 7.57 5.64 12.15
C GLU A 20 6.97 4.41 11.45
N VAL A 21 5.64 4.33 11.42
CA VAL A 21 4.92 3.25 10.73
C VAL A 21 5.09 3.38 9.23
N ASP A 22 4.99 4.60 8.69
CA ASP A 22 5.20 4.86 7.26
C ASP A 22 6.59 4.43 6.80
N TYR A 23 7.63 4.80 7.57
CA TYR A 23 8.99 4.37 7.31
C TYR A 23 9.15 2.84 7.39
N ALA A 24 8.54 2.19 8.39
CA ALA A 24 8.60 0.73 8.52
C ALA A 24 7.93 0.03 7.32
N VAL A 25 6.78 0.53 6.86
CA VAL A 25 6.07 0.00 5.69
C VAL A 25 6.87 0.22 4.40
N ALA A 26 7.46 1.42 4.22
CA ALA A 26 8.31 1.71 3.07
C ALA A 26 9.53 0.77 3.01
N MET A 27 10.16 0.52 4.15
CA MET A 27 11.28 -0.43 4.26
C MET A 27 10.85 -1.86 3.98
N PHE A 28 9.69 -2.28 4.49
CA PHE A 28 9.12 -3.60 4.17
C PHE A 28 8.90 -3.76 2.67
N LEU A 29 8.22 -2.81 2.02
CA LEU A 29 7.96 -2.87 0.57
C LEU A 29 9.26 -2.91 -0.22
N ALA A 30 10.23 -2.06 0.09
CA ALA A 30 11.52 -2.04 -0.60
C ALA A 30 12.27 -3.38 -0.51
N ASN A 31 12.25 -4.03 0.66
CA ASN A 31 12.96 -5.28 0.89
C ASN A 31 12.22 -6.51 0.34
N GLU A 32 10.89 -6.55 0.47
CA GLU A 32 10.07 -7.75 0.24
C GLU A 32 9.33 -7.72 -1.10
N ARG A 33 9.14 -6.54 -1.70
CA ARG A 33 8.41 -6.35 -2.98
C ARG A 33 9.21 -5.55 -4.01
N GLY A 34 10.23 -4.82 -3.59
CA GLY A 34 11.10 -4.03 -4.44
C GLY A 34 10.77 -2.54 -4.44
N PHE A 35 11.63 -1.76 -5.08
CA PHE A 35 11.50 -0.30 -5.16
C PHE A 35 10.36 0.15 -6.09
N GLY A 36 9.98 1.42 -5.96
CA GLY A 36 8.92 2.03 -6.78
C GLY A 36 7.52 1.61 -6.34
N LEU A 37 7.35 1.25 -5.07
CA LEU A 37 6.07 0.98 -4.44
C LEU A 37 5.93 1.91 -3.23
N THR A 38 4.78 2.54 -3.10
CA THR A 38 4.47 3.41 -1.96
C THR A 38 3.12 2.99 -1.38
N ALA A 39 3.07 2.69 -0.09
CA ALA A 39 1.80 2.47 0.60
C ALA A 39 1.09 3.81 0.80
N CYS A 40 -0.22 3.85 0.57
CA CYS A 40 -1.01 5.08 0.68
C CYS A 40 -2.44 4.77 1.12
N GLN A 41 -3.21 5.83 1.39
CA GLN A 41 -4.64 5.76 1.71
C GLN A 41 -4.94 4.80 2.88
N PRO A 42 -4.39 5.04 4.08
CA PRO A 42 -4.64 4.17 5.21
C PRO A 42 -6.10 4.26 5.66
N HIS A 43 -6.72 3.10 5.85
CA HIS A 43 -8.08 2.94 6.35
C HIS A 43 -8.11 1.92 7.48
N LEU A 44 -8.78 2.24 8.58
CA LEU A 44 -9.17 1.25 9.55
C LEU A 44 -10.33 0.43 8.96
N VAL A 45 -10.15 -0.88 8.89
CA VAL A 45 -11.14 -1.82 8.36
C VAL A 45 -11.46 -2.88 9.39
N LYS A 46 -12.67 -3.46 9.29
CA LYS A 46 -13.08 -4.60 10.09
C LYS A 46 -13.24 -5.81 9.18
N THR A 47 -12.57 -6.90 9.52
CA THR A 47 -12.66 -8.18 8.80
C THR A 47 -13.93 -8.94 9.18
N LYS A 48 -14.34 -9.92 8.37
CA LYS A 48 -15.54 -10.75 8.67
C LYS A 48 -15.44 -11.57 9.95
N ASP A 49 -14.24 -11.95 10.39
CA ASP A 49 -13.98 -12.60 11.67
C ASP A 49 -13.97 -11.62 12.86
N GLY A 50 -14.18 -10.32 12.59
CA GLY A 50 -14.38 -9.29 13.60
C GLY A 50 -13.13 -8.56 14.06
N LYS A 51 -11.95 -8.90 13.51
CA LYS A 51 -10.68 -8.20 13.79
C LYS A 51 -10.65 -6.83 13.11
N GLN A 52 -9.86 -5.93 13.67
CA GLN A 52 -9.55 -4.64 13.05
C GLN A 52 -8.16 -4.66 12.47
N LEU A 53 -8.02 -4.18 11.24
CA LEU A 53 -6.74 -4.05 10.54
C LEU A 53 -6.64 -2.64 9.95
N VAL A 54 -5.41 -2.19 9.70
CA VAL A 54 -5.18 -1.02 8.84
C VAL A 54 -4.93 -1.52 7.43
N MET A 55 -5.84 -1.22 6.51
CA MET A 55 -5.68 -1.48 5.08
C MET A 55 -5.02 -0.26 4.43
N MET A 56 -4.00 -0.50 3.60
CA MET A 56 -3.36 0.50 2.77
C MET A 56 -3.33 0.01 1.33
N SER A 57 -3.56 0.91 0.38
CA SER A 57 -3.31 0.67 -1.04
C SER A 57 -1.81 0.77 -1.31
N ILE A 58 -1.33 0.08 -2.35
CA ILE A 58 0.05 0.17 -2.83
C ILE A 58 0.01 0.84 -4.20
N ASP A 59 0.65 1.99 -4.36
CA ASP A 59 0.78 2.70 -5.64
C ASP A 59 2.15 2.42 -6.27
N SER A 60 2.16 2.18 -7.58
CA SER A 60 3.41 2.09 -8.35
C SER A 60 3.93 3.48 -8.68
N THR A 61 5.05 3.85 -8.06
CA THR A 61 5.58 5.21 -8.08
C THR A 61 7.00 5.29 -8.61
N PHE A 62 7.34 6.42 -9.22
CA PHE A 62 8.68 6.68 -9.77
C PHE A 62 9.02 8.16 -9.69
N ARG A 63 10.32 8.46 -9.81
CA ARG A 63 10.83 9.83 -9.88
C ARG A 63 10.94 10.26 -11.35
N GLY A 64 10.32 11.38 -11.69
CA GLY A 64 10.46 12.00 -13.01
C GLY A 64 11.73 12.85 -13.12
N ASP A 65 12.08 13.23 -14.35
CA ASP A 65 13.26 14.06 -14.68
C ASP A 65 13.19 15.47 -14.07
N ASP A 66 11.97 15.96 -13.80
CA ASP A 66 11.69 17.23 -13.14
C ASP A 66 11.81 17.16 -11.61
N ASN A 67 12.29 16.02 -11.08
CA ASN A 67 12.40 15.69 -9.67
C ASN A 67 11.05 15.56 -8.93
N ASN A 68 9.92 15.50 -9.62
CA ASN A 68 8.64 15.17 -8.99
C ASN A 68 8.47 13.65 -8.86
N ILE A 69 7.56 13.24 -7.96
CA ILE A 69 7.14 11.85 -7.84
C ILE A 69 5.84 11.68 -8.63
N TYR A 70 5.77 10.60 -9.38
CA TYR A 70 4.60 10.23 -10.17
C TYR A 70 4.15 8.83 -9.78
N GLY A 71 2.88 8.52 -10.02
CA GLY A 71 2.34 7.19 -9.88
C GLY A 71 1.31 6.87 -10.96
N TYR A 72 1.24 5.58 -11.32
CA TYR A 72 0.26 5.07 -12.29
C TYR A 72 -1.06 4.67 -11.63
N GLY A 73 -1.08 4.46 -10.31
CA GLY A 73 -2.27 4.04 -9.56
C GLY A 73 -2.03 2.81 -8.70
N GLU A 74 -3.11 2.37 -8.03
CA GLU A 74 -3.09 1.21 -7.14
C GLU A 74 -2.76 -0.09 -7.89
N VAL A 75 -1.73 -0.79 -7.42
CA VAL A 75 -1.26 -2.09 -7.93
C VAL A 75 -1.43 -3.22 -6.93
N GLY A 76 -1.86 -2.93 -5.70
CA GLY A 76 -2.06 -3.95 -4.67
C GLY A 76 -2.46 -3.35 -3.34
N LYS A 77 -2.48 -4.19 -2.30
CA LYS A 77 -2.87 -3.82 -0.95
C LYS A 77 -1.95 -4.41 0.10
N LEU A 78 -1.92 -3.76 1.25
CA LEU A 78 -1.17 -4.16 2.42
C LEU A 78 -2.05 -3.99 3.65
N TYR A 79 -1.96 -4.92 4.60
CA TYR A 79 -2.73 -4.90 5.84
C TYR A 79 -1.78 -4.99 7.02
N LEU A 80 -2.00 -4.12 8.01
CA LEU A 80 -1.27 -4.05 9.26
C LEU A 80 -2.17 -4.43 10.42
N ASP A 81 -1.59 -5.07 11.43
CA ASP A 81 -2.27 -5.32 12.70
C ASP A 81 -1.99 -4.18 13.69
N PRO A 82 -2.95 -3.26 13.94
CA PRO A 82 -2.74 -2.14 14.85
C PRO A 82 -2.58 -2.58 16.31
N GLU A 83 -2.99 -3.80 16.68
CA GLU A 83 -2.83 -4.34 18.04
C GLU A 83 -1.45 -5.00 18.24
N ASN A 84 -0.71 -5.25 17.16
CA ASN A 84 0.60 -5.89 17.17
C ASN A 84 1.66 -5.01 16.50
N ASN A 85 1.86 -3.79 17.03
CA ASN A 85 2.87 -2.83 16.57
C ASN A 85 2.82 -2.54 15.06
N PHE A 86 1.64 -2.59 14.45
CA PHE A 86 1.48 -2.41 13.01
C PHE A 86 2.30 -3.41 12.17
N GLU A 87 2.45 -4.65 12.64
CA GLU A 87 3.08 -5.71 11.87
C GLU A 87 2.30 -5.97 10.57
N VAL A 88 3.03 -6.17 9.46
CA VAL A 88 2.42 -6.52 8.17
C VAL A 88 1.85 -7.94 8.26
N VAL A 89 0.52 -8.04 8.27
CA VAL A 89 -0.18 -9.33 8.27
C VAL A 89 -0.47 -9.82 6.87
N TYR A 90 -0.63 -8.95 5.88
CA TYR A 90 -0.79 -9.35 4.48
C TYR A 90 -0.21 -8.28 3.56
N CYS A 91 0.33 -8.70 2.43
CA CYS A 91 0.67 -7.82 1.31
C CYS A 91 0.42 -8.60 0.02
N SER A 92 -0.19 -7.94 -0.97
CA SER A 92 -0.47 -8.55 -2.28
C SER A 92 0.77 -9.28 -2.82
N PRO A 93 0.60 -10.45 -3.46
CA PRO A 93 1.68 -11.19 -4.07
C PRO A 93 2.44 -10.36 -5.11
N THR A 94 3.74 -10.56 -5.21
CA THR A 94 4.60 -9.83 -6.16
C THR A 94 4.13 -9.99 -7.60
N GLY A 95 3.71 -11.21 -8.00
CA GLY A 95 3.21 -11.45 -9.36
C GLY A 95 1.97 -10.61 -9.71
N GLU A 96 1.01 -10.49 -8.79
CA GLU A 96 -0.19 -9.66 -8.99
C GLU A 96 0.16 -8.17 -9.08
N ILE A 97 1.10 -7.71 -8.25
CA ILE A 97 1.59 -6.32 -8.27
C ILE A 97 2.25 -6.00 -9.61
N ASP A 98 3.13 -6.88 -10.09
CA ASP A 98 3.87 -6.65 -11.32
C ASP A 98 2.96 -6.70 -12.56
N GLU A 99 2.05 -7.68 -12.64
CA GLU A 99 1.04 -7.75 -13.71
C GLU A 99 0.19 -6.48 -13.75
N LYS A 100 -0.28 -6.00 -12.59
CA LYS A 100 -1.09 -4.79 -12.51
C LYS A 100 -0.29 -3.54 -12.87
N ARG A 101 0.97 -3.48 -12.45
CA ARG A 101 1.89 -2.39 -12.80
C ARG A 101 2.11 -2.31 -14.31
N GLU A 102 2.37 -3.43 -14.96
CA GLU A 102 2.54 -3.50 -16.42
C GLU A 102 1.27 -3.02 -17.14
N GLU A 103 0.10 -3.51 -16.73
CA GLU A 103 -1.19 -3.06 -17.29
C GLU A 103 -1.37 -1.54 -17.17
N LEU A 104 -1.09 -0.97 -15.99
CA LEU A 104 -1.26 0.47 -15.77
C LEU A 104 -0.25 1.32 -16.54
N MET A 105 0.98 0.84 -16.73
CA MET A 105 1.97 1.53 -17.55
C MET A 105 1.56 1.64 -19.03
N GLU A 106 0.73 0.70 -19.52
CA GLU A 106 0.20 0.72 -20.89
C GLU A 106 -1.12 1.51 -21.02
N THR A 107 -1.89 1.60 -19.95
CA THR A 107 -3.29 2.09 -20.00
C THR A 107 -3.53 3.43 -19.29
N ALA A 108 -2.65 3.83 -18.37
CA ALA A 108 -2.81 5.01 -17.54
C ALA A 108 -1.68 6.03 -17.75
N GLU A 109 -2.05 7.30 -17.78
CA GLU A 109 -1.08 8.40 -17.75
C GLU A 109 -0.59 8.61 -16.31
N PRO A 110 0.73 8.77 -16.09
CA PRO A 110 1.28 8.96 -14.76
C PRO A 110 0.81 10.30 -14.17
N GLN A 111 0.40 10.26 -12.90
CA GLN A 111 -0.08 11.44 -12.18
C GLN A 111 0.91 11.85 -11.09
N GLN A 112 1.11 13.16 -10.94
CA GLN A 112 1.98 13.69 -9.89
C GLN A 112 1.43 13.32 -8.51
N ARG A 113 2.35 12.96 -7.60
CA ARG A 113 2.09 12.57 -6.22
C ARG A 113 2.69 13.60 -5.24
N PRO A 114 2.03 13.86 -4.10
CA PRO A 114 2.54 14.79 -3.10
C PRO A 114 3.86 14.29 -2.50
N ARG A 115 4.75 15.22 -2.18
CA ARG A 115 5.98 14.91 -1.44
C ARG A 115 5.73 15.05 0.06
N GLY A 116 5.97 13.98 0.81
CA GLY A 116 6.05 14.03 2.28
C GLY A 116 4.71 14.16 3.02
N LYS A 117 3.60 13.65 2.46
CA LYS A 117 2.34 13.47 3.18
C LYS A 117 1.63 12.21 2.72
N TYR A 118 1.60 11.19 3.57
CA TYR A 118 0.78 9.98 3.44
C TYR A 118 0.34 9.50 4.81
#